data_AF-A0A7S2IHX8-F1
#
_entry.id   AF-A0A7S2IHX8-F1
#
_cell.length_a   1.000
_cell.length_b   1.000
_cell.length_c   1.000
_cell.angle_alpha   90.00
_cell.angle_beta   90.00
_cell.angle_gamma   90.00
#
_symmetry.space_group_name_H-M   'P 1'
#
loop_
_entity.id
_entity.type
_entity.pdbx_description
1 polymer ?
#
loop_
_entity_poly.entity_id
_entity_poly.type
_entity_poly.pdbx_seq_one_letter_code
_entity_poly.pdbx_strand_id
1 'polypeptide(L)'
;ADPDGELVPQLVRRCVFPEAARRLRDCWDVASARQSAQCAAMLDECLLFETDEAASSFSSLLDAAFSRLEKGLTELAPEVFVPADALPRWYSSGARWRLLWRSCKIARCAAMLEGRLPDERLGPLVTRAVFQTRIAPHLRGPRLDAQEMDVVEAFASALPERWLAS
;
A
#
# COMPACT_ATOMS: atom_id res chain seq x y z
N ALA A 1 -2.19 22.66 34.80
CA ALA A 1 -2.29 21.44 33.99
C ALA A 1 -3.10 20.45 34.79
N ASP A 2 -4.22 19.99 34.24
CA ASP A 2 -5.05 18.96 34.87
C ASP A 2 -4.34 17.61 34.64
N PRO A 3 -3.81 16.95 35.69
CA PRO A 3 -3.10 15.68 35.54
C PRO A 3 -3.98 14.57 34.93
N ASP A 4 -5.31 14.70 34.99
CA ASP A 4 -6.25 13.75 34.41
C ASP A 4 -6.45 13.96 32.90
N GLY A 5 -6.19 15.18 32.39
CA GLY A 5 -6.33 15.52 30.97
C GLY A 5 -5.37 14.76 30.04
N GLU A 6 -4.25 14.26 30.57
CA GLU A 6 -3.26 13.49 29.83
C GLU A 6 -3.41 11.97 29.98
N LEU A 7 -4.27 11.51 30.90
CA LEU A 7 -4.41 10.08 31.21
C LEU A 7 -4.92 9.30 30.00
N VAL A 8 -5.92 9.82 29.29
CA VAL A 8 -6.51 9.15 28.11
C VAL A 8 -5.48 9.03 26.96
N PRO A 9 -4.81 10.11 26.51
CA PRO A 9 -3.73 9.99 25.52
C PRO A 9 -2.62 9.03 25.93
N GLN A 10 -2.22 9.01 27.20
CA GLN A 10 -1.20 8.07 27.69
C GLN A 10 -1.67 6.61 27.62
N LEU A 11 -2.93 6.33 27.98
CA LEU A 11 -3.51 4.99 27.89
C LEU A 11 -3.63 4.53 26.43
N VAL A 12 -4.09 5.40 25.54
CA VAL A 12 -4.18 5.10 24.11
C VAL A 12 -2.79 4.79 23.54
N ARG A 13 -1.79 5.62 23.82
CA ARG A 13 -0.40 5.38 23.35
C ARG A 13 0.19 4.08 23.90
N ARG A 14 -0.07 3.73 25.16
CA ARG A 14 0.52 2.54 25.80
C ARG A 14 -0.20 1.24 25.47
N CYS A 15 -1.51 1.27 25.24
CA CYS A 15 -2.32 0.06 25.08
C CYS A 15 -2.86 -0.10 23.65
N VAL A 16 -3.34 0.98 23.02
CA VAL A 16 -4.01 0.91 21.72
C VAL A 16 -3.00 0.92 20.58
N PHE A 17 -2.00 1.81 20.61
CA PHE A 17 -1.02 1.91 19.52
C PHE A 17 -0.24 0.60 19.30
N PRO A 18 0.26 -0.11 20.33
CA PRO A 18 0.96 -1.38 20.11
C PRO A 18 0.08 -2.45 19.47
N GLU A 19 -1.19 -2.52 19.86
CA GLU A 19 -2.16 -3.46 19.29
C GLU A 19 -2.55 -3.08 17.85
N ALA A 20 -2.75 -1.79 17.58
CA ALA A 20 -2.97 -1.26 16.23
C ALA A 20 -1.78 -1.58 15.30
N ALA A 21 -0.55 -1.36 15.78
CA ALA A 21 0.67 -1.71 15.05
C ALA A 21 0.75 -3.21 14.75
N ARG A 22 0.41 -4.05 15.72
CA ARG A 22 0.34 -5.51 15.54
C ARG A 22 -0.70 -5.90 14.49
N ARG A 23 -1.90 -5.32 14.53
CA ARG A 23 -2.95 -5.57 13.52
C ARG A 23 -2.54 -5.14 12.11
N LEU A 24 -1.88 -3.99 11.98
CA LEU A 24 -1.32 -3.53 10.71
C LEU A 24 -0.29 -4.53 10.18
N ARG A 25 0.62 -5.03 11.02
CA ARG A 25 1.67 -5.99 10.58
C ARG A 25 1.15 -7.39 10.26
N ASP A 26 0.19 -7.88 11.04
CA ASP A 26 -0.09 -9.33 11.06
C ASP A 26 -1.49 -9.68 10.51
N CYS A 27 -2.44 -8.75 10.56
CA CYS A 27 -3.84 -9.04 10.26
C CYS A 27 -4.36 -8.34 9.01
N TRP A 28 -3.74 -7.24 8.60
CA TRP A 28 -4.16 -6.48 7.42
C TRP A 28 -3.83 -7.23 6.11
N ASP A 29 -4.85 -7.50 5.31
CA ASP A 29 -4.74 -7.87 3.91
C ASP A 29 -4.63 -6.61 3.03
N VAL A 30 -3.42 -6.37 2.52
CA VAL A 30 -3.09 -5.21 1.67
C VAL A 30 -3.80 -5.21 0.33
N ALA A 31 -4.39 -6.34 -0.08
CA ALA A 31 -5.20 -6.44 -1.28
C ALA A 31 -6.70 -6.25 -0.98
N SER A 32 -7.09 -5.95 0.26
CA SER A 32 -8.49 -5.76 0.66
C SER A 32 -8.82 -4.29 0.87
N ALA A 33 -9.54 -3.70 -0.09
CA ALA A 33 -9.96 -2.29 0.00
C ALA A 33 -10.74 -1.97 1.28
N ARG A 34 -11.59 -2.91 1.73
CA ARG A 34 -12.32 -2.78 3.01
C ARG A 34 -11.36 -2.68 4.19
N GLN A 35 -10.35 -3.55 4.25
CA GLN A 35 -9.39 -3.50 5.36
C GLN A 35 -8.46 -2.29 5.26
N SER A 36 -8.07 -1.88 4.05
CA SER A 36 -7.27 -0.66 3.86
C SER A 36 -8.02 0.60 4.29
N ALA A 37 -9.33 0.71 4.00
CA ALA A 37 -10.17 1.77 4.54
C ALA A 37 -10.22 1.76 6.07
N GLN A 38 -10.35 0.57 6.67
CA GLN A 38 -10.35 0.41 8.13
C GLN A 38 -9.00 0.79 8.75
N CYS A 39 -7.89 0.46 8.09
CA CYS A 39 -6.55 0.87 8.52
C CYS A 39 -6.38 2.39 8.42
N ALA A 40 -6.86 3.01 7.34
CA ALA A 40 -6.81 4.46 7.15
C ALA A 40 -7.57 5.19 8.27
N ALA A 41 -8.81 4.75 8.55
CA ALA A 41 -9.62 5.31 9.64
C ALA A 41 -8.97 5.10 11.02
N MET A 42 -8.40 3.93 11.26
CA MET A 42 -7.69 3.65 12.52
C MET A 42 -6.46 4.56 12.70
N LEU A 43 -5.72 4.84 11.63
CA LEU A 43 -4.59 5.78 11.65
C LEU A 43 -5.08 7.21 11.94
N ASP A 44 -6.19 7.64 11.33
CA ASP A 44 -6.80 8.95 11.60
C ASP A 44 -7.20 9.08 13.08
N GLU A 45 -7.84 8.05 13.65
CA GLU A 45 -8.22 8.03 15.06
C GLU A 45 -7.01 8.04 15.99
N CYS A 46 -5.96 7.26 15.67
CA CYS A 46 -4.74 7.24 16.47
C CYS A 46 -4.03 8.60 16.47
N LEU A 47 -4.04 9.32 15.34
CA LEU A 47 -3.42 10.64 15.20
C LEU A 47 -4.01 11.67 16.18
N LEU A 48 -5.29 11.56 16.53
CA LEU A 48 -5.95 12.44 17.52
C LEU A 48 -5.35 12.35 18.93
N PHE A 49 -4.66 11.25 19.24
CA PHE A 49 -4.05 10.99 20.54
C PHE A 49 -2.53 11.12 20.53
N GLU A 50 -1.94 11.48 19.39
CA GLU A 50 -0.54 11.86 19.34
C GLU A 50 -0.39 13.25 19.96
N THR A 51 0.39 13.31 21.03
CA THR A 51 0.50 14.48 21.92
C THR A 51 1.94 14.93 22.10
N ASP A 52 2.91 14.19 21.54
CA ASP A 52 4.34 14.47 21.66
C ASP A 52 4.88 15.14 20.39
N GLU A 53 5.69 16.19 20.56
CA GLU A 53 6.47 16.78 19.44
C GLU A 53 7.48 15.79 18.85
N ALA A 54 7.87 14.76 19.62
CA ALA A 54 8.79 13.71 19.17
C ALA A 54 8.12 12.55 18.39
N ALA A 55 6.78 12.49 18.33
CA ALA A 55 5.94 11.59 17.51
C ALA A 55 6.35 10.10 17.37
N SER A 56 7.11 9.55 18.32
CA SER A 56 7.76 8.24 18.18
C SER A 56 6.77 7.06 18.17
N SER A 57 5.65 7.22 18.87
CA SER A 57 4.63 6.17 19.01
C SER A 57 3.79 6.04 17.75
N PHE A 58 3.34 7.16 17.17
CA PHE A 58 2.65 7.15 15.89
C PHE A 58 3.56 6.73 14.74
N SER A 59 4.84 7.12 14.73
CA SER A 59 5.81 6.64 13.73
C SER A 59 5.87 5.11 13.65
N SER A 60 5.79 4.43 14.79
CA SER A 60 5.77 2.95 14.82
C SER A 60 4.54 2.34 14.12
N LEU A 61 3.40 3.04 14.10
CA LEU A 61 2.21 2.63 13.34
C LEU A 61 2.43 2.79 11.84
N LEU A 62 3.01 3.92 11.43
CA LEU A 62 3.32 4.19 10.03
C LEU A 62 4.33 3.17 9.49
N ASP A 63 5.37 2.87 10.27
CA ASP A 63 6.35 1.83 9.94
C ASP A 63 5.71 0.45 9.83
N ALA A 64 4.82 0.09 10.76
CA ALA A 64 4.05 -1.15 10.69
C ALA A 64 3.21 -1.25 9.40
N ALA A 65 2.54 -0.17 9.00
CA ALA A 65 1.77 -0.13 7.76
C ALA A 65 2.67 -0.26 6.52
N PHE A 66 3.81 0.46 6.48
CA PHE A 66 4.76 0.37 5.38
C PHE A 66 5.37 -1.02 5.24
N SER A 67 5.90 -1.58 6.33
CA SER A 67 6.48 -2.92 6.29
C SER A 67 5.46 -3.96 5.85
N ARG A 68 4.18 -3.78 6.23
CA ARG A 68 3.12 -4.67 5.74
C ARG A 68 2.88 -4.53 4.25
N LEU A 69 2.81 -3.30 3.72
CA LEU A 69 2.66 -3.03 2.29
C LEU A 69 3.79 -3.64 1.48
N GLU A 70 5.05 -3.44 1.89
CA GLU A 70 6.23 -4.00 1.23
C GLU A 70 6.22 -5.52 1.22
N LYS A 71 5.92 -6.13 2.39
CA LYS A 71 5.79 -7.58 2.53
C LYS A 71 4.67 -8.12 1.66
N GLY A 72 3.49 -7.51 1.71
CA GLY A 72 2.34 -7.94 0.94
C GLY A 72 2.54 -7.78 -0.57
N LEU A 73 3.26 -6.75 -1.01
CA LEU A 73 3.67 -6.59 -2.40
C LEU A 73 4.59 -7.73 -2.85
N THR A 74 5.54 -8.11 -2.01
CA THR A 74 6.48 -9.22 -2.28
C THR A 74 5.76 -10.57 -2.33
N GLU A 75 4.82 -10.82 -1.41
CA GLU A 75 4.10 -12.09 -1.28
C GLU A 75 3.00 -12.28 -2.34
N LEU A 76 2.21 -11.23 -2.61
CA LEU A 76 0.99 -11.34 -3.43
C LEU A 76 1.21 -10.98 -4.89
N ALA A 77 2.18 -10.11 -5.15
CA ALA A 77 2.55 -9.63 -6.48
C ALA A 77 4.07 -9.64 -6.63
N PRO A 78 4.75 -10.79 -6.56
CA PRO A 78 6.20 -10.84 -6.72
C PRO A 78 6.65 -10.27 -8.06
N GLU A 79 7.84 -9.70 -8.09
CA GLU A 79 8.53 -9.40 -9.35
C GLU A 79 8.85 -10.72 -10.06
N VAL A 80 8.54 -10.79 -11.36
CA VAL A 80 8.73 -12.01 -12.16
C VAL A 80 9.73 -11.75 -13.27
N PHE A 81 10.84 -12.48 -13.23
CA PHE A 81 11.77 -12.55 -14.34
C PHE A 81 11.38 -13.72 -15.26
N VAL A 82 11.11 -13.42 -16.53
CA VAL A 82 10.69 -14.41 -17.52
C VAL A 82 11.80 -14.57 -18.57
N PRO A 83 12.37 -15.78 -18.73
CA PRO A 83 13.32 -16.08 -19.80
C PRO A 83 12.75 -15.76 -21.19
N ALA A 84 13.62 -15.33 -22.11
CA ALA A 84 13.20 -14.83 -23.43
C ALA A 84 12.40 -15.86 -24.25
N ASP A 85 12.76 -17.13 -24.15
CA ASP A 85 12.10 -18.26 -24.81
C ASP A 85 10.71 -18.58 -24.21
N ALA A 86 10.46 -18.22 -22.95
CA ALA A 86 9.18 -18.41 -22.27
C ALA A 86 8.21 -17.22 -22.43
N LEU A 87 8.67 -16.07 -22.94
CA LEU A 87 7.88 -14.85 -23.04
C LEU A 87 6.53 -15.02 -23.76
N PRO A 88 6.43 -15.69 -24.94
CA PRO A 88 5.14 -15.81 -25.63
C PRO A 88 4.09 -16.53 -24.79
N ARG A 89 4.48 -17.61 -24.09
CA ARG A 89 3.59 -18.39 -23.22
C ARG A 89 3.22 -17.62 -21.96
N TRP A 90 4.14 -16.83 -21.42
CA TRP A 90 3.89 -16.00 -20.26
C TRP A 90 2.85 -14.92 -20.54
N TYR A 91 2.95 -14.23 -21.67
CA TYR A 91 1.99 -13.19 -22.05
C TYR A 91 0.58 -13.74 -22.27
N SER A 92 0.43 -14.99 -22.72
CA SER A 92 -0.86 -15.66 -22.81
C SER A 92 -1.33 -16.31 -21.50
N SER A 93 -0.58 -16.20 -20.40
CA SER A 93 -0.90 -16.92 -19.16
C SER A 93 -1.84 -16.16 -18.24
N GLY A 94 -2.78 -16.88 -17.61
CA GLY A 94 -3.59 -16.32 -16.52
C GLY A 94 -2.79 -16.01 -15.25
N ALA A 95 -1.54 -16.48 -15.14
CA ALA A 95 -0.63 -16.10 -14.06
C ALA A 95 -0.20 -14.64 -14.19
N ARG A 96 0.18 -14.21 -15.41
CA ARG A 96 0.46 -12.79 -15.71
C ARG A 96 -0.73 -11.91 -15.34
N TRP A 97 -1.92 -12.26 -15.82
CA TRP A 97 -3.13 -11.47 -15.57
C TRP A 97 -3.40 -11.29 -14.06
N ARG A 98 -3.32 -12.37 -13.29
CA ARG A 98 -3.49 -12.32 -11.83
C ARG A 98 -2.47 -11.42 -11.15
N LEU A 99 -1.23 -11.41 -11.61
CA LEU A 99 -0.18 -10.54 -11.06
C LEU A 99 -0.42 -9.08 -11.39
N LEU A 100 -0.77 -8.76 -12.63
CA LEU A 100 -1.15 -7.39 -13.03
C LEU A 100 -2.31 -6.89 -12.18
N TRP A 101 -3.40 -7.67 -12.11
CA TRP A 101 -4.58 -7.32 -11.32
C TRP A 101 -4.25 -7.13 -9.83
N ARG A 102 -3.48 -8.02 -9.22
CA ARG A 102 -3.07 -7.90 -7.82
C ARG A 102 -2.19 -6.67 -7.59
N SER A 103 -1.26 -6.39 -8.49
CA SER A 103 -0.38 -5.21 -8.43
C SER A 103 -1.21 -3.92 -8.43
N CYS A 104 -2.12 -3.78 -9.41
CA CYS A 104 -3.04 -2.65 -9.48
C CYS A 104 -3.91 -2.54 -8.23
N LYS A 105 -4.43 -3.66 -7.72
CA LYS A 105 -5.28 -3.69 -6.53
C LYS A 105 -4.54 -3.24 -5.27
N ILE A 106 -3.34 -3.75 -5.03
CA ILE A 106 -2.51 -3.36 -3.88
C ILE A 106 -2.17 -1.88 -3.96
N ALA A 107 -1.79 -1.36 -5.14
CA ALA A 107 -1.49 0.06 -5.29
C ALA A 107 -2.70 0.95 -5.01
N ARG A 108 -3.90 0.58 -5.48
CA ARG A 108 -5.14 1.29 -5.14
C ARG A 108 -5.42 1.26 -3.65
N CYS A 109 -5.20 0.13 -3.00
CA CYS A 109 -5.36 -0.01 -1.56
C CYS A 109 -4.33 0.83 -0.78
N ALA A 110 -3.10 0.94 -1.30
CA ALA A 110 -2.06 1.80 -0.75
C ALA A 110 -2.39 3.29 -0.93
N ALA A 111 -2.95 3.68 -2.09
CA ALA A 111 -3.39 5.06 -2.34
C ALA A 111 -4.49 5.52 -1.37
N MET A 112 -5.27 4.62 -0.76
CA MET A 112 -6.23 4.99 0.29
C MET A 112 -5.57 5.51 1.57
N LEU A 113 -4.25 5.28 1.74
CA LEU A 113 -3.45 5.76 2.86
C LEU A 113 -2.73 7.08 2.55
N GLU A 114 -3.02 7.66 1.38
CA GLU A 114 -2.60 9.00 1.02
C GLU A 114 -3.02 10.01 2.11
N GLY A 115 -2.11 10.94 2.41
CA GLY A 115 -2.30 11.95 3.45
C GLY A 115 -2.15 11.43 4.88
N ARG A 116 -1.98 10.11 5.07
CA ARG A 116 -1.77 9.47 6.38
C ARG A 116 -0.37 8.90 6.51
N LEU A 117 0.15 8.34 5.43
CA LEU A 117 1.54 7.93 5.32
C LEU A 117 2.37 9.02 4.62
N PRO A 118 3.64 9.23 5.01
CA PRO A 118 4.57 10.11 4.31
C PRO A 118 4.66 9.81 2.82
N ASP A 119 4.40 10.82 2.00
CA ASP A 119 4.40 10.73 0.53
C ASP A 119 5.78 10.31 -0.01
N GLU A 120 6.87 10.71 0.67
CA GLU A 120 8.25 10.38 0.32
C GLU A 120 8.52 8.87 0.35
N ARG A 121 7.68 8.11 1.05
CA ARG A 121 7.75 6.64 1.11
C ARG A 121 6.64 5.99 0.30
N LEU A 122 5.40 6.49 0.42
CA LEU A 122 4.25 5.88 -0.23
C LEU A 122 4.27 6.07 -1.76
N GLY A 123 4.62 7.26 -2.24
CA GLY A 123 4.76 7.56 -3.66
C GLY A 123 5.76 6.62 -4.34
N PRO A 124 7.03 6.54 -3.88
CA PRO A 124 8.02 5.63 -4.45
C PRO A 124 7.64 4.15 -4.36
N LEU A 125 6.96 3.72 -3.28
CA LEU A 125 6.47 2.35 -3.19
C LEU A 125 5.47 2.05 -4.31
N VAL A 126 4.53 2.96 -4.57
CA VAL A 126 3.55 2.76 -5.64
C VAL A 126 4.17 2.92 -7.03
N THR A 127 4.96 3.96 -7.28
CA THR A 127 5.49 4.27 -8.61
C THR A 127 6.67 3.38 -8.99
N ARG A 128 7.64 3.17 -8.10
CA ARG A 128 8.81 2.33 -8.39
C ARG A 128 8.51 0.86 -8.13
N ALA A 129 8.01 0.53 -6.94
CA ALA A 129 7.81 -0.87 -6.58
C ALA A 129 6.57 -1.49 -7.23
N VAL A 130 5.51 -0.75 -7.54
CA VAL A 130 4.37 -1.33 -8.29
C VAL A 130 4.48 -1.02 -9.78
N PHE A 131 4.48 0.25 -10.15
CA PHE A 131 4.36 0.60 -11.57
C PHE A 131 5.59 0.17 -12.37
N GLN A 132 6.80 0.58 -12.01
CA GLN A 132 7.99 0.30 -12.82
C GLN A 132 8.36 -1.19 -12.90
N THR A 133 8.26 -1.92 -11.80
CA THR A 133 8.75 -3.32 -11.74
C THR A 133 7.66 -4.35 -12.03
N ARG A 134 6.37 -4.02 -11.86
CA ARG A 134 5.27 -4.98 -12.01
C ARG A 134 4.28 -4.61 -13.10
N ILE A 135 3.98 -3.32 -13.35
CA ILE A 135 2.98 -2.92 -14.36
C ILE A 135 3.63 -2.60 -15.71
N ALA A 136 4.64 -1.72 -15.71
CA ALA A 136 5.32 -1.26 -16.92
C ALA A 136 5.91 -2.38 -17.80
N PRO A 137 6.45 -3.50 -17.25
CA PRO A 137 6.88 -4.61 -18.09
C PRO A 137 5.75 -5.19 -18.95
N HIS A 138 4.50 -5.15 -18.47
CA HIS A 138 3.34 -5.61 -19.23
C HIS A 138 2.99 -4.65 -20.38
N LEU A 139 3.20 -3.33 -20.19
CA LEU A 139 2.96 -2.33 -21.24
C LEU A 139 3.95 -2.44 -22.41
N ARG A 140 5.13 -3.02 -22.17
CA ARG A 140 6.16 -3.25 -23.20
C ARG A 140 5.95 -4.55 -23.99
N GLY A 141 4.99 -5.39 -23.57
CA GLY A 141 4.68 -6.66 -24.21
C GLY A 141 3.88 -6.51 -25.51
N PRO A 142 3.45 -7.63 -26.11
CA PRO A 142 2.43 -7.63 -27.16
C PRO A 142 1.20 -6.83 -26.73
N ARG A 143 0.43 -6.28 -27.68
CA ARG A 143 -0.77 -5.47 -27.39
C ARG A 143 -1.62 -6.14 -26.30
N LEU A 144 -1.82 -5.41 -25.21
CA LEU A 144 -2.75 -5.79 -24.15
C LEU A 144 -4.15 -5.96 -24.73
N ASP A 145 -4.89 -6.91 -24.19
CA ASP A 145 -6.31 -6.97 -24.47
C ASP A 145 -7.05 -5.75 -23.87
N ALA A 146 -8.28 -5.51 -24.31
CA ALA A 146 -9.04 -4.34 -23.85
C ALA A 146 -9.30 -4.38 -22.33
N GLN A 147 -9.55 -5.55 -21.75
CA GLN A 147 -9.83 -5.70 -20.32
C GLN A 147 -8.58 -5.42 -19.47
N GLU A 148 -7.41 -5.77 -20.00
CA GLU A 148 -6.12 -5.47 -19.40
C GLU A 148 -5.85 -3.97 -19.39
N MET A 149 -6.15 -3.31 -20.50
CA MET A 149 -6.04 -1.85 -20.58
C MET A 149 -6.98 -1.17 -19.58
N ASP A 150 -8.25 -1.61 -19.50
CA ASP A 150 -9.23 -1.07 -18.55
C ASP A 150 -8.72 -1.14 -17.10
N VAL A 151 -8.04 -2.23 -16.72
CA VAL A 151 -7.46 -2.38 -15.37
C VAL A 151 -6.29 -1.43 -15.14
N VAL A 152 -5.43 -1.22 -16.13
CA VAL A 152 -4.32 -0.26 -16.04
C VAL A 152 -4.85 1.17 -15.97
N GLU A 153 -5.84 1.52 -16.79
CA GLU A 153 -6.45 2.84 -16.80
C GLU A 153 -7.18 3.14 -15.49
N ALA A 154 -7.95 2.16 -14.97
CA ALA A 154 -8.59 2.27 -13.67
C ALA A 154 -7.59 2.39 -12.51
N PHE A 155 -6.40 1.79 -12.66
CA PHE A 155 -5.30 1.98 -11.73
C PHE A 155 -4.73 3.41 -11.83
N ALA A 156 -4.36 3.86 -13.01
CA ALA A 156 -3.77 5.18 -13.22
C ALA A 156 -4.71 6.30 -12.76
N SER A 157 -6.01 6.17 -13.03
CA SER A 157 -7.05 7.12 -12.62
C SER A 157 -7.30 7.15 -11.11
N ALA A 158 -6.89 6.10 -10.39
CA ALA A 158 -7.06 6.01 -8.94
C ALA A 158 -5.82 6.50 -8.17
N LEU A 159 -4.74 6.84 -8.86
CA LEU A 159 -3.53 7.37 -8.23
C LEU A 159 -3.59 8.90 -8.14
N PRO A 160 -2.99 9.50 -7.10
CA PRO A 160 -2.84 10.94 -7.02
C PRO A 160 -1.97 11.45 -8.19
N GLU A 161 -2.44 12.47 -8.91
CA GLU A 161 -1.73 13.02 -10.08
C GLU A 161 -0.28 13.40 -9.77
N ARG A 162 -0.02 13.92 -8.57
CA ARG A 162 1.33 14.33 -8.14
C ARG A 162 2.33 13.16 -8.09
N TRP A 163 1.86 11.92 -7.91
CA TRP A 163 2.74 10.74 -7.95
C TRP A 163 3.11 10.34 -9.37
N LEU A 164 2.34 10.77 -10.38
CA LEU A 164 2.61 10.50 -11.79
C LEU A 164 3.45 11.61 -12.44
N ALA A 165 3.45 12.82 -11.86
CA ALA A 165 4.18 13.98 -12.37
C ALA A 165 5.67 14.05 -11.95
N SER A 166 6.11 13.13 -11.09
CA SER A 166 7.45 13.07 -10.48
C SER A 166 8.42 12.12 -11.15
#